data_AF-A0A1I3KRX2-F1
#
_entry.id   AF-A0A1I3KRX2-F1
#
_cell.length_a   1.000
_cell.length_b   1.000
_cell.length_c   1.000
_cell.angle_alpha   90.00
_cell.angle_beta   90.00
_cell.angle_gamma   90.00
#
_symmetry.space_group_name_H-M   'P 1'
#
loop_
_entity.id
_entity.type
_entity.pdbx_description
1 polymer ?
#
loop_
_entity_poly.entity_id
_entity_poly.type
_entity_poly.pdbx_seq_one_letter_code
_entity_poly.pdbx_strand_id
1 'polypeptide(L)'
;MIVGTRDLFGFERLHYHPRSGKWAGGISQLLRESGESAGEPDVAAIAGYLNGERLVGRTVLHDVLAVPPGHALIQSAHGLEVQDAPSQPVRGDLETVLRESLQRALDSGKRVALALSGGLDSALLLALLRELGAQQRVTSYILATGMPDYCERDAALELANLMQAKVKIVQASEADFVAALPRTTYAVEEPMFNLHPVAKLLLAEAMAEDGIELAISGDGADQVLRRDQSANYLPLCNALFGAASVGLHPPFVDTPVVEHLISLAADPNKQCLRDLGARLNLPDRLVHGPKRGRLAPAMNLDPLLERDRIPALAATLNLPAPTLQPDTERVLWTTLTLILDHLGATRRPV
;
A
#
# COMPACT_ATOMS: atom_id res chain seq x y z
N MET A 1 16.73 17.37 -16.53
CA MET A 1 17.15 15.99 -16.24
C MET A 1 16.04 15.31 -15.46
N ILE A 2 15.61 14.10 -15.84
CA ILE A 2 14.64 13.34 -15.03
C ILE A 2 15.33 12.92 -13.73
N VAL A 3 14.76 13.28 -12.59
CA VAL A 3 15.29 12.90 -11.26
C VAL A 3 14.62 11.67 -10.69
N GLY A 4 13.39 11.39 -11.11
CA GLY A 4 12.62 10.21 -10.75
C GLY A 4 11.31 10.15 -11.50
N THR A 5 10.76 8.95 -11.65
CA THR A 5 9.45 8.70 -12.27
C THR A 5 8.61 7.90 -11.31
N ARG A 6 7.37 8.34 -11.09
CA ARG A 6 6.39 7.56 -10.33
C ARG A 6 5.62 6.67 -11.30
N ASP A 7 5.51 5.38 -10.97
CA ASP A 7 4.82 4.41 -11.81
C ASP A 7 3.34 4.77 -12.02
N LEU A 8 2.74 4.15 -13.05
CA LEU A 8 1.40 4.48 -13.52
C LEU A 8 0.29 4.31 -12.47
N PHE A 9 0.50 3.45 -11.47
CA PHE A 9 -0.47 3.17 -10.41
C PHE A 9 0.00 3.64 -9.03
N GLY A 10 1.12 4.37 -8.99
CA GLY A 10 1.62 5.06 -7.81
C GLY A 10 2.16 4.16 -6.70
N PHE A 11 2.58 2.93 -7.02
CA PHE A 11 3.22 2.01 -6.08
C PHE A 11 4.46 2.62 -5.42
N GLU A 12 5.29 3.30 -6.20
CA GLU A 12 6.39 4.11 -5.70
C GLU A 12 5.88 5.45 -5.18
N ARG A 13 6.56 5.96 -4.16
CA ARG A 13 6.33 7.31 -3.63
C ARG A 13 7.46 8.22 -4.10
N LEU A 14 7.09 9.43 -4.51
CA LEU A 14 8.06 10.46 -4.84
C LEU A 14 7.48 11.81 -4.43
N HIS A 15 8.14 12.43 -3.46
CA HIS A 15 7.78 13.74 -2.92
C HIS A 15 8.90 14.74 -3.24
N TYR A 16 8.55 16.01 -3.33
CA TYR A 16 9.51 17.07 -3.57
C TYR A 16 9.13 18.36 -2.86
N HIS A 17 10.16 19.15 -2.54
CA HIS A 17 10.02 20.46 -1.92
C HIS A 17 10.44 21.53 -2.94
N PRO A 18 9.51 22.29 -3.54
CA PRO A 18 9.79 23.16 -4.69
C PRO A 18 10.89 24.19 -4.43
N ARG A 19 10.96 24.75 -3.20
CA ARG A 19 11.90 25.82 -2.86
C ARG A 19 13.32 25.33 -2.67
N SER A 20 13.50 24.16 -2.06
CA SER A 20 14.84 23.59 -1.81
C SER A 20 15.35 22.78 -3.01
N GLY A 21 14.47 22.43 -3.94
CA GLY A 21 14.81 21.61 -5.11
C GLY A 21 15.18 20.17 -4.74
N LYS A 22 14.78 19.69 -3.55
CA LYS A 22 15.02 18.32 -3.08
C LYS A 22 13.81 17.42 -3.30
N TRP A 23 14.05 16.12 -3.34
CA TRP A 23 13.03 15.07 -3.50
C TRP A 23 13.43 13.81 -2.73
N ALA A 24 12.43 13.05 -2.28
CA ALA A 24 12.64 11.77 -1.58
C ALA A 24 11.40 10.85 -1.66
N GLY A 25 11.53 9.61 -1.21
CA GLY A 25 10.45 8.62 -1.18
C GLY A 25 9.42 8.81 -0.06
N GLY A 26 9.60 9.82 0.80
CA GLY A 26 8.72 10.16 1.92
C GLY A 26 8.91 11.59 2.39
N ILE A 27 7.91 12.15 3.07
CA ILE A 27 7.86 13.51 3.58
C ILE A 27 8.95 13.73 4.65
N SER A 28 9.05 12.86 5.65
CA SER A 28 10.04 13.00 6.73
C SER A 28 11.46 12.86 6.21
N GLN A 29 11.69 11.98 5.23
CA GLN A 29 12.99 11.86 4.57
C GLN A 29 13.32 13.15 3.80
N LEU A 30 12.37 13.66 3.02
CA LEU A 30 12.54 14.90 2.26
C LEU A 30 12.89 16.09 3.17
N LEU A 31 12.16 16.27 4.28
CA LEU A 31 12.43 17.36 5.23
C LEU A 31 13.83 17.25 5.84
N ARG A 32 14.28 16.04 6.21
CA ARG A 32 15.64 15.82 6.70
C ARG A 32 16.70 16.13 5.64
N GLU A 33 16.50 15.70 4.40
CA GLU A 33 17.46 15.89 3.30
C GLU A 33 17.48 17.33 2.75
N SER A 34 16.38 18.06 2.89
CA SER A 34 16.31 19.49 2.55
C SER A 34 16.86 20.39 3.64
N GLY A 35 16.85 19.94 4.90
CA GLY A 35 17.16 20.78 6.06
C GLY A 35 16.05 21.78 6.39
N GLU A 36 14.87 21.64 5.76
CA GLU A 36 13.70 22.48 6.00
C GLU A 36 12.86 21.89 7.15
N SER A 37 12.25 22.76 7.96
CA SER A 37 11.18 22.33 8.86
C SER A 37 9.89 22.09 8.09
N ALA A 38 8.98 21.27 8.63
CA ALA A 38 7.62 21.19 8.08
C ALA A 38 6.97 22.58 8.06
N GLY A 39 6.45 22.97 6.91
CA GLY A 39 5.66 24.19 6.77
C GLY A 39 4.25 24.04 7.33
N GLU A 40 3.41 25.03 7.00
CA GLU A 40 2.01 25.04 7.41
C GLU A 40 1.24 23.85 6.83
N PRO A 41 0.28 23.28 7.58
CA PRO A 41 -0.63 22.27 7.06
C PRO A 41 -1.41 22.75 5.82
N ASP A 42 -1.53 21.89 4.82
CA ASP A 42 -2.35 22.15 3.63
C ASP A 42 -3.81 21.84 3.93
N VAL A 43 -4.57 22.87 4.35
CA VAL A 43 -5.98 22.74 4.73
C VAL A 43 -6.84 22.13 3.61
N ALA A 44 -6.58 22.47 2.34
CA ALA A 44 -7.36 21.97 1.22
C ALA A 44 -7.08 20.47 0.98
N ALA A 45 -5.81 20.08 1.04
CA ALA A 45 -5.44 18.66 0.95
C ALA A 45 -5.99 17.85 2.12
N ILE A 46 -5.89 18.38 3.35
CA ILE A 46 -6.44 17.76 4.56
C ILE A 46 -7.96 17.58 4.43
N ALA A 47 -8.69 18.60 4.00
CA ALA A 47 -10.13 18.48 3.74
C ALA A 47 -10.43 17.34 2.73
N GLY A 48 -9.62 17.25 1.67
CA GLY A 48 -9.68 16.17 0.68
C GLY A 48 -9.44 14.77 1.27
N TYR A 49 -8.54 14.63 2.25
CA TYR A 49 -8.38 13.36 2.98
C TYR A 49 -9.60 13.02 3.83
N LEU A 50 -10.18 14.02 4.50
CA LEU A 50 -11.32 13.84 5.41
C LEU A 50 -12.64 13.54 4.69
N ASN A 51 -12.84 14.07 3.48
CA ASN A 51 -14.06 13.88 2.69
C ASN A 51 -13.93 12.79 1.60
N GLY A 52 -12.73 12.26 1.38
CA GLY A 52 -12.45 11.21 0.40
C GLY A 52 -12.11 11.69 -1.02
N GLU A 53 -12.13 12.99 -1.30
CA GLU A 53 -11.79 13.54 -2.63
C GLU A 53 -10.31 13.37 -2.97
N ARG A 54 -9.42 13.57 -1.98
CA ARG A 54 -7.95 13.50 -2.06
C ARG A 54 -7.35 14.25 -3.26
N LEU A 55 -6.70 15.38 -2.99
CA LEU A 55 -6.09 16.20 -4.04
C LEU A 55 -4.80 15.57 -4.58
N VAL A 56 -4.81 15.19 -5.85
CA VAL A 56 -3.64 14.60 -6.54
C VAL A 56 -2.46 15.58 -6.50
N GLY A 57 -1.29 15.05 -6.14
CA GLY A 57 -0.04 15.80 -6.07
C GLY A 57 0.14 16.70 -4.84
N ARG A 58 -0.83 16.70 -3.92
CA ARG A 58 -0.76 17.44 -2.65
C ARG A 58 -0.48 16.47 -1.50
N THR A 59 0.12 16.97 -0.42
CA THR A 59 0.30 16.25 0.84
C THR A 59 -0.40 16.99 1.98
N VAL A 60 -0.28 16.51 3.22
CA VAL A 60 -0.77 17.24 4.40
C VAL A 60 0.00 18.54 4.68
N LEU A 61 1.13 18.79 4.00
CA LEU A 61 1.92 20.02 4.12
C LEU A 61 1.82 20.84 2.82
N HIS A 62 1.76 22.17 2.94
CA HIS A 62 1.61 23.05 1.77
C HIS A 62 2.88 23.11 0.90
N ASP A 63 4.05 22.95 1.51
CA ASP A 63 5.36 23.09 0.86
C ASP A 63 5.97 21.75 0.39
N VAL A 64 5.34 20.63 0.73
CA VAL A 64 5.72 19.30 0.24
C VAL A 64 4.66 18.80 -0.73
N LEU A 65 5.08 18.54 -1.97
CA LEU A 65 4.23 18.05 -3.04
C LEU A 65 4.56 16.60 -3.37
N ALA A 66 3.56 15.85 -3.83
CA ALA A 66 3.74 14.51 -4.35
C ALA A 66 3.78 14.54 -5.88
N VAL A 67 4.62 13.73 -6.49
CA VAL A 67 4.54 13.49 -7.94
C VAL A 67 3.30 12.62 -8.19
N PRO A 68 2.39 13.01 -9.10
CA PRO A 68 1.24 12.17 -9.43
C PRO A 68 1.66 10.82 -10.08
N PRO A 69 0.87 9.75 -9.95
CA PRO A 69 1.11 8.50 -10.68
C PRO A 69 1.27 8.72 -12.19
N GLY A 70 2.19 8.01 -12.82
CA GLY A 70 2.47 8.14 -14.26
C GLY A 70 3.11 9.47 -14.67
N HIS A 71 3.77 10.17 -13.74
CA HIS A 71 4.51 11.40 -14.02
C HIS A 71 5.98 11.28 -13.60
N ALA A 72 6.82 12.06 -14.25
CA ALA A 72 8.22 12.25 -13.93
C ALA A 72 8.47 13.61 -13.27
N LEU A 73 9.40 13.63 -12.31
CA LEU A 73 9.96 14.84 -11.76
C LEU A 73 11.23 15.19 -12.55
N ILE A 74 11.32 16.44 -13.01
CA ILE A 74 12.39 16.92 -13.88
C ILE A 74 13.05 18.13 -13.24
N GLN A 75 14.37 18.09 -13.13
CA GLN A 75 15.17 19.23 -12.76
C GLN A 75 15.53 20.06 -14.00
N SER A 76 15.10 21.31 -14.03
CA SER A 76 15.38 22.31 -15.06
C SER A 76 16.16 23.50 -14.48
N ALA A 77 16.54 24.46 -15.32
CA ALA A 77 17.15 25.72 -14.86
C ALA A 77 16.18 26.58 -14.03
N HIS A 78 14.87 26.29 -14.08
CA HIS A 78 13.82 27.01 -13.36
C HIS A 78 13.35 26.29 -12.09
N GLY A 79 13.92 25.13 -11.77
CA GLY A 79 13.61 24.35 -10.57
C GLY A 79 13.13 22.94 -10.90
N LEU A 80 12.26 22.41 -10.04
CA LEU A 80 11.63 21.10 -10.24
C LEU A 80 10.28 21.27 -10.95
N GLU A 81 10.07 20.48 -11.99
CA GLU A 81 8.85 20.44 -12.80
C GLU A 81 8.31 19.02 -12.87
N VAL A 82 6.99 18.88 -12.91
CA VAL A 82 6.30 17.59 -13.08
C VAL A 82 5.82 17.49 -14.52
N GLN A 83 6.08 16.37 -15.18
CA GLN A 83 5.63 16.11 -16.56
C GLN A 83 5.06 14.70 -16.68
N ASP A 84 4.12 14.52 -17.60
CA ASP A 84 3.54 13.20 -17.90
C ASP A 84 4.64 12.21 -18.34
N ALA A 85 4.58 11.00 -17.79
CA ALA A 85 5.46 9.89 -18.10
C ALA A 85 4.62 8.62 -18.38
N PRO A 86 3.86 8.61 -19.49
CA PRO A 86 2.92 7.53 -19.77
C PRO A 86 3.63 6.20 -20.03
N SER A 87 3.11 5.11 -19.46
CA SER A 87 3.54 3.76 -19.83
C SER A 87 3.01 3.38 -21.21
N GLN A 88 3.84 2.69 -22.00
CA GLN A 88 3.47 2.25 -23.34
C GLN A 88 2.84 0.85 -23.26
N PRO A 89 1.61 0.65 -23.77
CA PRO A 89 1.01 -0.68 -23.78
C PRO A 89 1.80 -1.64 -24.67
N VAL A 90 2.19 -2.80 -24.13
CA VAL A 90 2.93 -3.84 -24.86
C VAL A 90 2.17 -5.15 -24.72
N ARG A 91 1.64 -5.67 -25.83
CA ARG A 91 0.92 -6.95 -25.80
C ARG A 91 1.91 -8.11 -25.66
N GLY A 92 1.66 -8.98 -24.70
CA GLY A 92 2.43 -10.19 -24.42
C GLY A 92 1.52 -11.31 -23.95
N ASP A 93 2.10 -12.27 -23.24
CA ASP A 93 1.40 -13.35 -22.55
C ASP A 93 1.46 -13.13 -21.03
N LEU A 94 0.31 -13.03 -20.38
CA LEU A 94 0.18 -12.71 -18.95
C LEU A 94 0.94 -13.70 -18.06
N GLU A 95 0.86 -14.99 -18.37
CA GLU A 95 1.55 -16.01 -17.56
C GLU A 95 3.05 -15.82 -17.65
N THR A 96 3.57 -15.60 -18.86
CA THR A 96 4.99 -15.37 -19.12
C THR A 96 5.51 -14.18 -18.34
N VAL A 97 4.87 -13.01 -18.46
CA VAL A 97 5.34 -11.78 -17.77
C VAL A 97 5.24 -11.89 -16.25
N LEU A 98 4.22 -12.56 -15.70
CA LEU A 98 4.11 -12.82 -14.26
C LEU A 98 5.20 -13.79 -13.77
N ARG A 99 5.49 -14.85 -14.54
CA ARG A 99 6.57 -15.80 -14.22
C ARG A 99 7.92 -15.12 -14.24
N GLU A 100 8.20 -14.28 -15.23
CA GLU A 100 9.44 -13.50 -15.30
C GLU A 100 9.58 -12.54 -14.12
N SER A 101 8.49 -11.89 -13.71
CA SER A 101 8.47 -11.03 -12.52
C SER A 101 8.84 -11.81 -11.25
N LEU A 102 8.17 -12.94 -11.01
CA LEU A 102 8.47 -13.83 -9.90
C LEU A 102 9.90 -14.39 -9.96
N GLN A 103 10.39 -14.75 -11.15
CA GLN A 103 11.74 -15.25 -11.35
C GLN A 103 12.79 -14.19 -10.96
N ARG A 104 12.57 -12.91 -11.29
CA ARG A 104 13.44 -11.81 -10.83
C ARG A 104 13.47 -11.69 -9.31
N ALA A 105 12.33 -11.87 -8.64
CA ALA A 105 12.29 -11.89 -7.18
C ALA A 105 13.10 -13.07 -6.61
N LEU A 106 12.96 -14.27 -7.18
CA LEU A 106 13.68 -15.47 -6.76
C LEU A 106 15.19 -15.39 -7.02
N ASP A 107 15.61 -14.75 -8.10
CA ASP A 107 17.02 -14.60 -8.50
C ASP A 107 17.70 -13.37 -7.88
N SER A 108 16.97 -12.60 -7.07
CA SER A 108 17.48 -11.37 -6.44
C SER A 108 18.58 -11.60 -5.40
N GLY A 109 18.85 -12.87 -5.03
CA GLY A 109 19.77 -13.24 -3.95
C GLY A 109 19.23 -13.00 -2.54
N LYS A 110 18.00 -12.50 -2.42
CA LYS A 110 17.32 -12.21 -1.15
C LYS A 110 16.57 -13.42 -0.60
N ARG A 111 16.33 -13.42 0.71
CA ARG A 111 15.37 -14.35 1.34
C ARG A 111 13.94 -13.93 1.04
N VAL A 112 13.25 -14.71 0.21
CA VAL A 112 11.92 -14.39 -0.32
C VAL A 112 10.79 -15.10 0.44
N ALA A 113 9.71 -14.38 0.72
CA ALA A 113 8.45 -14.93 1.23
C ALA A 113 7.26 -14.52 0.35
N LEU A 114 6.13 -15.21 0.49
CA LEU A 114 4.85 -14.84 -0.13
C LEU A 114 3.87 -14.37 0.95
N ALA A 115 3.28 -13.19 0.79
CA ALA A 115 2.09 -12.79 1.55
C ALA A 115 0.85 -13.48 0.94
N LEU A 116 0.35 -14.51 1.62
CA LEU A 116 -0.76 -15.34 1.14
C LEU A 116 -2.08 -14.92 1.80
N SER A 117 -3.12 -14.79 0.98
CA SER A 117 -4.49 -14.48 1.40
C SER A 117 -5.47 -15.52 0.85
N GLY A 118 -6.76 -15.35 1.15
CA GLY A 118 -7.81 -16.25 0.64
C GLY A 118 -8.26 -15.94 -0.79
N GLY A 119 -7.68 -14.93 -1.44
CA GLY A 119 -8.12 -14.38 -2.72
C GLY A 119 -7.40 -14.96 -3.95
N LEU A 120 -7.94 -14.63 -5.14
CA LEU A 120 -7.43 -15.10 -6.43
C LEU A 120 -5.98 -14.67 -6.69
N ASP A 121 -5.64 -13.42 -6.36
CA ASP A 121 -4.37 -12.82 -6.79
C ASP A 121 -3.16 -13.52 -6.15
N SER A 122 -3.18 -13.68 -4.82
CA SER A 122 -2.11 -14.38 -4.09
C SER A 122 -2.10 -15.89 -4.39
N ALA A 123 -3.26 -16.48 -4.66
CA ALA A 123 -3.36 -17.89 -5.09
C ALA A 123 -2.72 -18.14 -6.46
N LEU A 124 -2.88 -17.20 -7.39
CA LEU A 124 -2.23 -17.23 -8.70
C LEU A 124 -0.70 -17.20 -8.55
N LEU A 125 -0.19 -16.30 -7.71
CA LEU A 125 1.25 -16.21 -7.45
C LEU A 125 1.77 -17.49 -6.78
N LEU A 126 1.01 -18.08 -5.85
CA LEU A 126 1.37 -19.36 -5.25
C LEU A 126 1.43 -20.50 -6.28
N ALA A 127 0.44 -20.59 -7.18
CA ALA A 127 0.45 -21.54 -8.30
C ALA A 127 1.68 -21.36 -9.19
N LEU A 128 2.00 -20.12 -9.57
CA LEU A 128 3.15 -19.84 -10.43
C LEU A 128 4.47 -20.16 -9.73
N LEU A 129 4.61 -19.88 -8.43
CA LEU A 129 5.77 -20.30 -7.64
C LEU A 129 5.91 -21.83 -7.57
N ARG A 130 4.81 -22.58 -7.62
CA ARG A 130 4.83 -24.05 -7.76
C ARG A 130 5.36 -24.48 -9.12
N GLU A 131 4.85 -23.90 -10.20
CA GLU A 131 5.30 -24.17 -11.58
C GLU A 131 6.78 -23.81 -11.80
N LEU A 132 7.31 -22.85 -11.03
CA LEU A 132 8.73 -22.48 -11.02
C LEU A 132 9.60 -23.36 -10.10
N GLY A 133 9.02 -24.37 -9.42
CA GLY A 133 9.75 -25.22 -8.48
C GLY A 133 10.28 -24.45 -7.26
N ALA A 134 9.65 -23.32 -6.90
CA ALA A 134 10.08 -22.43 -5.82
C ALA A 134 9.21 -22.56 -4.55
N GLN A 135 8.05 -23.21 -4.63
CA GLN A 135 7.08 -23.29 -3.53
C GLN A 135 7.65 -23.82 -2.20
N GLN A 136 8.60 -24.76 -2.23
CA GLN A 136 9.22 -25.30 -1.01
C GLN A 136 10.30 -24.38 -0.43
N ARG A 137 10.83 -23.46 -1.23
CA ARG A 137 11.87 -22.48 -0.84
C ARG A 137 11.24 -21.16 -0.36
N VAL A 138 10.03 -20.84 -0.81
CA VAL A 138 9.30 -19.63 -0.44
C VAL A 138 8.26 -19.96 0.63
N THR A 139 8.44 -19.40 1.84
CA THR A 139 7.45 -19.56 2.91
C THR A 139 6.29 -18.60 2.67
N SER A 140 5.06 -19.11 2.73
CA SER A 140 3.83 -18.34 2.66
C SER A 140 3.41 -17.86 4.05
N TYR A 141 3.24 -16.56 4.23
CA TYR A 141 2.80 -15.96 5.47
C TYR A 141 1.33 -15.58 5.37
N ILE A 142 0.55 -15.99 6.35
CA ILE A 142 -0.88 -15.68 6.45
C ILE A 142 -1.08 -14.91 7.75
N LEU A 143 -1.59 -13.68 7.66
CA LEU A 143 -2.04 -12.95 8.83
C LEU A 143 -3.39 -13.52 9.29
N ALA A 144 -3.43 -14.03 10.52
CA ALA A 144 -4.62 -14.52 11.18
C ALA A 144 -5.05 -13.54 12.26
N THR A 145 -6.33 -13.17 12.27
CA THR A 145 -6.89 -12.28 13.26
C THR A 145 -8.03 -12.97 14.00
N GLY A 146 -8.29 -12.54 15.24
CA GLY A 146 -9.45 -12.97 16.01
C GLY A 146 -10.74 -12.23 15.64
N MET A 147 -10.70 -11.37 14.61
CA MET A 147 -11.80 -10.49 14.23
C MET A 147 -12.76 -11.21 13.27
N PRO A 148 -14.05 -11.38 13.65
CA PRO A 148 -15.06 -12.00 12.80
C PRO A 148 -15.17 -11.30 11.44
N ASP A 149 -15.45 -12.07 10.39
CA ASP A 149 -15.63 -11.63 9.00
C ASP A 149 -14.42 -10.93 8.34
N TYR A 150 -13.39 -10.57 9.09
CA TYR A 150 -12.16 -9.99 8.57
C TYR A 150 -11.06 -11.04 8.32
N CYS A 151 -10.97 -12.07 9.17
CA CYS A 151 -9.90 -13.07 9.05
C CYS A 151 -10.08 -14.00 7.84
N GLU A 152 -9.08 -14.04 6.95
CA GLU A 152 -9.04 -14.91 5.77
C GLU A 152 -8.30 -16.24 5.97
N ARG A 153 -7.83 -16.50 7.20
CA ARG A 153 -6.94 -17.62 7.53
C ARG A 153 -7.43 -18.94 6.98
N ASP A 154 -8.70 -19.29 7.17
CA ASP A 154 -9.19 -20.62 6.83
C ASP A 154 -9.18 -20.85 5.31
N ALA A 155 -9.56 -19.84 4.52
CA ALA A 155 -9.52 -19.91 3.06
C ALA A 155 -8.09 -19.93 2.51
N ALA A 156 -7.16 -19.22 3.17
CA ALA A 156 -5.75 -19.21 2.81
C ALA A 156 -5.04 -20.53 3.18
N LEU A 157 -5.38 -21.12 4.33
CA LEU A 157 -4.87 -22.42 4.78
C LEU A 157 -5.37 -23.57 3.91
N GLU A 158 -6.66 -23.56 3.53
CA GLU A 158 -7.21 -24.54 2.59
C GLU A 158 -6.42 -24.54 1.28
N LEU A 159 -6.17 -23.36 0.71
CA LEU A 159 -5.39 -23.19 -0.50
C LEU A 159 -3.95 -23.67 -0.34
N ALA A 160 -3.29 -23.27 0.74
CA ALA A 160 -1.92 -23.68 1.02
C ALA A 160 -1.81 -25.20 1.19
N ASN A 161 -2.78 -25.84 1.85
CA ASN A 161 -2.84 -27.29 2.01
C ASN A 161 -3.03 -28.00 0.67
N LEU A 162 -3.98 -27.52 -0.16
CA LEU A 162 -4.22 -28.05 -1.50
C LEU A 162 -2.95 -27.99 -2.37
N MET A 163 -2.17 -26.92 -2.21
CA MET A 163 -0.94 -26.74 -2.95
C MET A 163 0.29 -27.35 -2.28
N GLN A 164 0.20 -27.84 -1.04
CA GLN A 164 1.32 -28.33 -0.23
C GLN A 164 2.39 -27.25 0.03
N ALA A 165 1.95 -26.00 0.21
CA ALA A 165 2.82 -24.86 0.47
C ALA A 165 3.32 -24.84 1.92
N LYS A 166 4.55 -24.36 2.13
CA LYS A 166 5.07 -24.09 3.48
C LYS A 166 4.41 -22.82 4.02
N VAL A 167 3.77 -22.91 5.18
CA VAL A 167 3.02 -21.78 5.76
C VAL A 167 3.58 -21.38 7.12
N LYS A 168 3.62 -20.07 7.38
CA LYS A 168 3.70 -19.48 8.73
C LYS A 168 2.44 -18.65 8.99
N ILE A 169 1.81 -18.87 10.13
CA ILE A 169 0.69 -18.04 10.59
C ILE A 169 1.24 -16.92 11.47
N VAL A 170 0.86 -15.68 11.16
CA VAL A 170 1.14 -14.49 11.97
C VAL A 170 -0.15 -14.12 12.70
N GLN A 171 -0.19 -14.29 14.02
CA GLN A 171 -1.37 -13.95 14.82
C GLN A 171 -1.37 -12.44 15.11
N ALA A 172 -2.52 -11.80 14.95
CA ALA A 172 -2.70 -10.40 15.31
C ALA A 172 -4.10 -10.17 15.90
N SER A 173 -4.13 -9.62 17.11
CA SER A 173 -5.35 -9.20 17.80
C SER A 173 -5.74 -7.76 17.45
N GLU A 174 -6.95 -7.35 17.82
CA GLU A 174 -7.35 -5.94 17.72
C GLU A 174 -6.39 -5.01 18.49
N ALA A 175 -5.92 -5.44 19.67
CA ALA A 175 -4.97 -4.68 20.46
C ALA A 175 -3.64 -4.46 19.72
N ASP A 176 -3.16 -5.46 18.98
CA ASP A 176 -1.95 -5.33 18.16
C ASP A 176 -2.15 -4.32 17.02
N PHE A 177 -3.34 -4.31 16.40
CA PHE A 177 -3.68 -3.33 15.38
C PHE A 177 -3.71 -1.90 15.93
N VAL A 178 -4.37 -1.69 17.07
CA VAL A 178 -4.43 -0.36 17.71
C VAL A 178 -3.03 0.09 18.16
N ALA A 179 -2.25 -0.79 18.79
CA ALA A 179 -0.89 -0.48 19.21
C ALA A 179 0.07 -0.18 18.04
N ALA A 180 -0.19 -0.75 16.87
CA ALA A 180 0.59 -0.53 15.66
C ALA A 180 0.16 0.69 14.85
N LEU A 181 -1.00 1.29 15.14
CA LEU A 181 -1.51 2.43 14.38
C LEU A 181 -0.53 3.61 14.34
N PRO A 182 0.10 4.07 15.44
CA PRO A 182 1.04 5.19 15.38
C PRO A 182 2.23 4.94 14.45
N ARG A 183 2.90 3.79 14.58
CA ARG A 183 4.05 3.44 13.71
C ARG A 183 3.64 3.22 12.26
N THR A 184 2.46 2.65 12.01
CA THR A 184 1.86 2.53 10.67
C THR A 184 1.69 3.93 10.07
N THR A 185 1.08 4.84 10.82
CA THR A 185 0.83 6.23 10.44
C THR A 185 2.11 6.99 10.10
N TYR A 186 3.18 6.82 10.90
CA TYR A 186 4.47 7.47 10.64
C TYR A 186 5.17 6.95 9.39
N ALA A 187 5.04 5.65 9.08
CA ALA A 187 5.63 5.07 7.89
C ALA A 187 4.91 5.53 6.60
N VAL A 188 3.57 5.65 6.66
CA VAL A 188 2.78 6.04 5.48
C VAL A 188 2.73 7.54 5.24
N GLU A 189 2.82 8.35 6.30
CA GLU A 189 2.84 9.83 6.24
C GLU A 189 1.58 10.46 5.63
N GLU A 190 0.46 9.74 5.62
CA GLU A 190 -0.83 10.20 5.11
C GLU A 190 -2.03 9.70 5.95
N PRO A 191 -3.11 10.48 6.08
CA PRO A 191 -4.30 10.05 6.81
C PRO A 191 -4.93 8.77 6.23
N MET A 192 -5.25 7.84 7.13
CA MET A 192 -5.87 6.56 6.77
C MET A 192 -7.35 6.56 7.17
N PHE A 193 -8.18 5.92 6.35
CA PHE A 193 -9.62 5.86 6.58
C PHE A 193 -10.09 4.58 7.29
N ASN A 194 -9.20 3.60 7.46
CA ASN A 194 -9.42 2.38 8.23
C ASN A 194 -8.07 1.80 8.71
N LEU A 195 -8.13 0.74 9.51
CA LEU A 195 -6.95 0.05 10.06
C LEU A 195 -6.44 -1.10 9.16
N HIS A 196 -6.96 -1.27 7.95
CA HIS A 196 -6.52 -2.35 7.05
C HIS A 196 -5.01 -2.29 6.74
N PRO A 197 -4.38 -1.11 6.49
CA PRO A 197 -2.93 -1.04 6.25
C PRO A 197 -2.09 -1.57 7.42
N VAL A 198 -2.56 -1.48 8.67
CA VAL A 198 -1.84 -2.00 9.84
C VAL A 198 -1.53 -3.50 9.70
N ALA A 199 -2.43 -4.26 9.06
CA ALA A 199 -2.23 -5.67 8.76
C ALA A 199 -0.94 -5.92 7.94
N LYS A 200 -0.61 -5.01 7.02
CA LYS A 200 0.59 -5.10 6.17
C LYS A 200 1.85 -4.86 6.98
N LEU A 201 1.83 -3.89 7.90
CA LEU A 201 2.97 -3.66 8.79
C LEU A 201 3.24 -4.86 9.69
N LEU A 202 2.21 -5.38 10.37
CA LEU A 202 2.36 -6.53 11.26
C LEU A 202 2.86 -7.78 10.52
N LEU A 203 2.39 -7.98 9.28
CA LEU A 203 2.88 -9.06 8.42
C LEU A 203 4.35 -8.85 8.03
N ALA A 204 4.73 -7.63 7.65
CA ALA A 204 6.09 -7.28 7.27
C ALA A 204 7.07 -7.39 8.45
N GLU A 205 6.67 -6.95 9.65
CA GLU A 205 7.44 -7.09 10.88
C GLU A 205 7.71 -8.57 11.18
N ALA A 206 6.69 -9.43 11.11
CA ALA A 206 6.85 -10.87 11.33
C ALA A 206 7.72 -11.56 10.26
N MET A 207 7.73 -11.06 9.02
CA MET A 207 8.65 -11.51 7.97
C MET A 207 10.08 -11.06 8.27
N ALA A 208 10.27 -9.80 8.68
CA ALA A 208 11.57 -9.24 9.05
C ALA A 208 12.21 -10.00 10.22
N GLU A 209 11.42 -10.37 11.23
CA GLU A 209 11.87 -11.18 12.38
C GLU A 209 12.43 -12.54 11.96
N ASP A 210 11.90 -13.14 10.90
CA ASP A 210 12.45 -14.38 10.33
C ASP A 210 13.64 -14.14 9.40
N GLY A 211 14.03 -12.88 9.17
CA GLY A 211 15.08 -12.44 8.25
C GLY A 211 14.69 -12.58 6.79
N ILE A 212 13.40 -12.44 6.46
CA ILE A 212 12.94 -12.25 5.08
C ILE A 212 13.32 -10.84 4.63
N GLU A 213 13.84 -10.73 3.42
CA GLU A 213 14.33 -9.48 2.83
C GLU A 213 13.45 -8.99 1.68
N LEU A 214 12.63 -9.88 1.10
CA LEU A 214 11.72 -9.57 0.00
C LEU A 214 10.39 -10.32 0.16
N ALA A 215 9.28 -9.59 0.19
CA ALA A 215 7.94 -10.13 0.22
C ALA A 215 7.28 -10.03 -1.16
N ILE A 216 6.81 -11.15 -1.68
CA ILE A 216 5.93 -11.22 -2.84
C ILE A 216 4.49 -10.98 -2.36
N SER A 217 3.74 -10.12 -3.04
CA SER A 217 2.33 -9.85 -2.72
C SER A 217 1.45 -9.82 -3.96
N GLY A 218 0.17 -10.16 -3.81
CA GLY A 218 -0.85 -10.02 -4.85
C GLY A 218 -1.40 -8.59 -5.00
N ASP A 219 -0.85 -7.61 -4.29
CA ASP A 219 -1.30 -6.22 -4.36
C ASP A 219 -1.16 -5.65 -5.78
N GLY A 220 -2.08 -4.76 -6.16
CA GLY A 220 -2.07 -4.05 -7.45
C GLY A 220 -2.92 -4.67 -8.54
N ALA A 221 -3.26 -5.96 -8.46
CA ALA A 221 -4.10 -6.64 -9.46
C ALA A 221 -5.43 -5.90 -9.71
N ASP A 222 -6.13 -5.51 -8.63
CA ASP A 222 -7.38 -4.77 -8.73
C ASP A 222 -7.22 -3.40 -9.38
N GLN A 223 -6.23 -2.63 -8.93
CA GLN A 223 -5.98 -1.28 -9.42
C GLN A 223 -5.66 -1.28 -10.91
N VAL A 224 -4.74 -2.16 -11.32
CA VAL A 224 -4.27 -2.25 -12.71
C VAL A 224 -5.38 -2.72 -13.65
N LEU A 225 -6.12 -3.76 -13.27
CA LEU A 225 -7.21 -4.29 -14.11
C LEU A 225 -8.39 -3.32 -14.21
N ARG A 226 -8.66 -2.52 -13.18
CA ARG A 226 -9.71 -1.50 -13.19
C ARG A 226 -9.32 -0.17 -13.82
N ARG A 227 -8.01 0.07 -14.08
CA ARG A 227 -7.45 1.38 -14.39
C ARG A 227 -7.69 2.42 -13.31
N ASP A 228 -7.70 1.94 -12.07
CA ASP A 228 -7.92 2.77 -10.90
C ASP A 228 -6.58 3.31 -10.38
N GLN A 229 -6.32 4.58 -10.69
CA GLN A 229 -5.18 5.35 -10.19
C GLN A 229 -5.51 6.18 -8.94
N SER A 230 -6.76 6.14 -8.48
CA SER A 230 -7.20 6.87 -7.26
C SER A 230 -6.80 6.14 -5.98
N ALA A 231 -6.40 4.86 -6.09
CA ALA A 231 -6.09 4.01 -4.96
C ALA A 231 -4.70 4.31 -4.37
N ASN A 232 -4.66 5.02 -3.24
CA ASN A 232 -3.41 5.21 -2.50
C ASN A 232 -2.96 3.95 -1.73
N TYR A 233 -3.66 2.82 -1.83
CA TYR A 233 -3.35 1.64 -1.05
C TYR A 233 -1.97 1.03 -1.36
N LEU A 234 -1.56 1.04 -2.63
CA LEU A 234 -0.29 0.46 -3.09
C LEU A 234 0.95 1.15 -2.49
N PRO A 235 1.07 2.50 -2.55
CA PRO A 235 2.19 3.18 -1.92
C PRO A 235 2.20 3.05 -0.40
N LEU A 236 1.04 2.97 0.26
CA LEU A 236 0.97 2.68 1.69
C LEU A 236 1.58 1.29 1.97
N CYS A 237 1.21 0.27 1.20
CA CYS A 237 1.77 -1.07 1.37
C CYS A 237 3.29 -1.07 1.20
N ASN A 238 3.80 -0.42 0.15
CA ASN A 238 5.24 -0.34 -0.12
C ASN A 238 5.99 0.34 1.06
N ALA A 239 5.46 1.46 1.54
CA ALA A 239 6.00 2.19 2.68
C ALA A 239 6.07 1.35 3.96
N LEU A 240 5.03 0.57 4.24
CA LEU A 240 4.94 -0.25 5.46
C LEU A 240 5.91 -1.43 5.44
N PHE A 241 6.07 -2.10 4.30
CA PHE A 241 7.10 -3.13 4.14
C PHE A 241 8.51 -2.53 4.25
N GLY A 242 8.75 -1.38 3.62
CA GLY A 242 10.01 -0.65 3.73
C GLY A 242 10.33 -0.23 5.17
N ALA A 243 9.34 0.19 5.96
CA ALA A 243 9.51 0.53 7.38
C ALA A 243 9.94 -0.68 8.24
N ALA A 244 9.52 -1.90 7.85
CA ALA A 244 9.98 -3.15 8.45
C ALA A 244 11.31 -3.67 7.86
N SER A 245 11.96 -2.89 6.98
CA SER A 245 13.17 -3.31 6.24
C SER A 245 12.98 -4.56 5.35
N VAL A 246 11.77 -4.76 4.84
CA VAL A 246 11.44 -5.82 3.88
C VAL A 246 11.08 -5.17 2.54
N GLY A 247 11.74 -5.54 1.46
CA GLY A 247 11.33 -5.07 0.13
C GLY A 247 9.96 -5.66 -0.24
N LEU A 248 9.10 -4.88 -0.89
CA LEU A 248 7.84 -5.38 -1.42
C LEU A 248 7.96 -5.58 -2.94
N HIS A 249 7.61 -6.77 -3.43
CA HIS A 249 7.57 -7.10 -4.84
C HIS A 249 6.16 -7.57 -5.22
N PRO A 250 5.31 -6.70 -5.78
CA PRO A 250 4.00 -7.09 -6.28
C PRO A 250 4.06 -7.29 -7.80
N PRO A 251 4.02 -8.54 -8.31
CA PRO A 251 4.14 -8.80 -9.75
C PRO A 251 3.10 -8.07 -10.62
N PHE A 252 1.94 -7.72 -10.07
CA PHE A 252 0.89 -7.04 -10.83
C PHE A 252 1.19 -5.57 -11.14
N VAL A 253 2.13 -4.93 -10.43
CA VAL A 253 2.56 -3.54 -10.70
C VAL A 253 3.93 -3.45 -11.37
N ASP A 254 4.57 -4.59 -11.61
CA ASP A 254 5.83 -4.67 -12.31
C ASP A 254 5.65 -4.28 -13.79
N THR A 255 6.61 -3.51 -14.33
CA THR A 255 6.42 -2.76 -15.59
C THR A 255 5.94 -3.63 -16.76
N PRO A 256 6.57 -4.78 -17.09
CA PRO A 256 6.10 -5.62 -18.20
C PRO A 256 4.68 -6.16 -17.99
N VAL A 257 4.29 -6.43 -16.74
CA VAL A 257 2.95 -6.91 -16.39
C VAL A 257 1.94 -5.79 -16.55
N VAL A 258 2.26 -4.58 -16.07
CA VAL A 258 1.43 -3.39 -16.26
C VAL A 258 1.26 -3.09 -17.74
N GLU A 259 2.35 -3.01 -18.51
CA GLU A 259 2.32 -2.74 -19.96
C GLU A 259 1.45 -3.76 -20.71
N HIS A 260 1.51 -5.04 -20.32
CA HIS A 260 0.63 -6.06 -20.85
C HIS A 260 -0.83 -5.85 -20.47
N LEU A 261 -1.13 -5.73 -19.17
CA LEU A 261 -2.49 -5.56 -18.70
C LEU A 261 -3.13 -4.28 -19.25
N ILE A 262 -2.33 -3.21 -19.45
CA ILE A 262 -2.85 -1.97 -20.01
C ILE A 262 -3.12 -2.02 -21.51
N SER A 263 -2.53 -2.99 -22.23
CA SER A 263 -2.79 -3.26 -23.65
C SER A 263 -4.15 -3.92 -23.92
N LEU A 264 -4.80 -4.42 -22.87
CA LEU A 264 -6.14 -5.01 -22.91
C LEU A 264 -7.21 -3.97 -22.54
N ALA A 265 -8.49 -4.31 -22.68
CA ALA A 265 -9.58 -3.51 -22.10
C ALA A 265 -9.54 -3.58 -20.55
N ALA A 266 -10.14 -2.60 -19.88
CA ALA A 266 -10.32 -2.67 -18.43
C ALA A 266 -11.15 -3.92 -18.05
N ASP A 267 -10.70 -4.65 -17.04
CA ASP A 267 -11.24 -5.95 -16.64
C ASP A 267 -11.53 -5.96 -15.13
N PRO A 268 -12.56 -5.23 -14.67
CA PRO A 268 -12.87 -5.11 -13.24
C PRO A 268 -13.24 -6.44 -12.56
N ASN A 269 -13.55 -7.47 -13.35
CA ASN A 269 -13.90 -8.82 -12.90
C ASN A 269 -12.69 -9.77 -12.84
N LYS A 270 -11.52 -9.33 -13.33
CA LYS A 270 -10.28 -10.09 -13.41
C LYS A 270 -10.41 -11.36 -14.24
N GLN A 271 -11.19 -11.34 -15.33
CA GLN A 271 -11.41 -12.48 -16.19
C GLN A 271 -10.10 -13.09 -16.70
N CYS A 272 -9.13 -12.27 -17.10
CA CYS A 272 -7.83 -12.77 -17.55
C CYS A 272 -7.07 -13.54 -16.45
N LEU A 273 -7.15 -13.09 -15.18
CA LEU A 273 -6.55 -13.81 -14.06
C LEU A 273 -7.33 -15.08 -13.71
N ARG A 274 -8.66 -15.06 -13.85
CA ARG A 274 -9.52 -16.22 -13.64
C ARG A 274 -9.23 -17.30 -14.68
N ASP A 275 -9.09 -16.93 -15.95
CA ASP A 275 -8.75 -17.84 -17.04
C ASP A 275 -7.39 -18.50 -16.80
N LEU A 276 -6.38 -17.72 -16.39
CA LEU A 276 -5.08 -18.26 -16.00
C LEU A 276 -5.18 -19.15 -14.76
N GLY A 277 -5.95 -18.75 -13.75
CA GLY A 277 -6.22 -19.55 -12.56
C GLY A 277 -6.84 -20.91 -12.89
N ALA A 278 -7.77 -20.96 -13.84
CA ALA A 278 -8.38 -22.19 -14.33
C ALA A 278 -7.33 -23.13 -14.95
N ARG A 279 -6.45 -22.59 -15.81
CA ARG A 279 -5.35 -23.37 -16.42
C ARG A 279 -4.37 -23.91 -15.38
N LEU A 280 -4.16 -23.17 -14.28
CA LEU A 280 -3.29 -23.57 -13.17
C LEU A 280 -4.00 -24.47 -12.13
N ASN A 281 -5.23 -24.90 -12.40
CA ASN A 281 -6.05 -25.73 -11.53
C ASN A 281 -6.29 -25.10 -10.14
N LEU A 282 -6.52 -23.78 -10.09
CA LEU A 282 -6.97 -23.13 -8.87
C LEU A 282 -8.42 -23.56 -8.54
N PRO A 283 -8.81 -23.58 -7.25
CA PRO A 283 -10.16 -23.92 -6.83
C PRO A 283 -11.25 -23.12 -7.56
N ASP A 284 -12.35 -23.78 -7.93
CA ASP A 284 -13.51 -23.17 -8.60
C ASP A 284 -14.04 -21.93 -7.87
N ARG A 285 -13.99 -21.92 -6.54
CA ARG A 285 -14.41 -20.76 -5.73
C ARG A 285 -13.59 -19.49 -6.01
N LEU A 286 -12.36 -19.62 -6.50
CA LEU A 286 -11.49 -18.50 -6.88
C LEU A 286 -11.69 -18.12 -8.34
N VAL A 287 -11.83 -19.12 -9.21
CA VAL A 287 -11.94 -18.94 -10.67
C VAL A 287 -13.32 -18.43 -11.07
N HIS A 288 -14.38 -18.97 -10.49
CA HIS A 288 -15.77 -18.67 -10.85
C HIS A 288 -16.55 -17.99 -9.71
N GLY A 289 -16.02 -18.02 -8.49
CA GLY A 289 -16.69 -17.44 -7.33
C GLY A 289 -16.64 -15.91 -7.27
N PRO A 290 -17.55 -15.29 -6.48
CA PRO A 290 -17.58 -13.86 -6.29
C PRO A 290 -16.33 -13.39 -5.53
N LYS A 291 -15.87 -12.16 -5.83
CA LYS A 291 -14.85 -11.51 -5.01
C LYS A 291 -15.42 -11.25 -3.62
N ARG A 292 -14.74 -11.73 -2.58
CA ARG A 292 -15.09 -11.47 -1.17
C ARG A 292 -14.14 -10.43 -0.60
N GLY A 293 -14.44 -9.16 -0.83
CA GLY A 293 -13.73 -8.07 -0.16
C GLY A 293 -14.08 -8.08 1.32
N ARG A 294 -13.08 -7.90 2.19
CA ARG A 294 -13.26 -7.77 3.63
C ARG A 294 -12.77 -6.40 4.05
N LEU A 295 -13.60 -5.67 4.75
CA LEU A 295 -13.22 -4.40 5.36
C LEU A 295 -12.73 -4.68 6.77
N ALA A 296 -11.70 -3.95 7.20
CA ALA A 296 -11.34 -3.95 8.61
C ALA A 296 -12.57 -3.50 9.41
N PRO A 297 -12.95 -4.24 10.47
CA PRO A 297 -14.06 -3.83 11.33
C PRO A 297 -13.66 -2.57 12.10
N ALA A 298 -14.65 -1.89 12.67
CA ALA A 298 -14.38 -0.83 13.63
C ALA A 298 -13.60 -1.41 14.82
N MET A 299 -12.54 -0.72 15.22
CA MET A 299 -11.69 -1.10 16.36
C MET A 299 -11.73 -0.01 17.42
N ASN A 300 -11.48 -0.37 18.68
CA ASN A 300 -11.47 0.58 19.76
C ASN A 300 -10.23 1.49 19.74
N LEU A 301 -10.40 2.70 19.21
CA LEU A 301 -9.36 3.73 19.17
C LEU A 301 -9.31 4.63 20.41
N ASP A 302 -10.11 4.39 21.46
CA ASP A 302 -10.10 5.21 22.68
C ASP A 302 -8.69 5.47 23.26
N PRO A 303 -7.73 4.52 23.24
CA PRO A 303 -6.36 4.78 23.72
C PRO A 303 -5.58 5.83 22.92
N LEU A 304 -5.97 6.11 21.68
CA LEU A 304 -5.29 7.02 20.75
C LEU A 304 -6.14 8.26 20.41
N LEU A 305 -7.42 8.24 20.71
CA LEU A 305 -8.36 9.29 20.31
C LEU A 305 -8.27 10.49 21.26
N GLU A 306 -7.59 11.54 20.83
CA GLU A 306 -7.43 12.79 21.58
C GLU A 306 -8.70 13.67 21.48
N ARG A 307 -9.73 13.33 22.27
CA ARG A 307 -11.09 13.92 22.19
C ARG A 307 -11.17 15.44 22.33
N ASP A 308 -10.25 16.06 23.07
CA ASP A 308 -10.20 17.52 23.22
C ASP A 308 -9.35 18.20 22.14
N ARG A 309 -8.29 17.52 21.71
CA ARG A 309 -7.33 18.09 20.75
C ARG A 309 -7.85 18.05 19.33
N ILE A 310 -8.57 17.01 18.95
CA ILE A 310 -9.10 16.86 17.59
C ILE A 310 -10.03 18.05 17.20
N PRO A 311 -11.02 18.44 18.02
CA PRO A 311 -11.83 19.63 17.75
C PRO A 311 -11.01 20.93 17.72
N ALA A 312 -9.99 21.06 18.58
CA ALA A 312 -9.10 22.22 18.58
C ALA A 312 -8.27 22.30 17.28
N LEU A 313 -7.74 21.18 16.81
CA LEU A 313 -7.04 21.07 15.53
C LEU A 313 -7.97 21.44 14.37
N ALA A 314 -9.19 20.91 14.35
CA ALA A 314 -10.19 21.27 13.34
C ALA A 314 -10.45 22.79 13.29
N ALA A 315 -10.58 23.43 14.45
CA ALA A 315 -10.75 24.87 14.55
C ALA A 315 -9.52 25.63 14.01
N THR A 316 -8.29 25.22 14.35
CA THR A 316 -7.07 25.86 13.82
C THR A 316 -6.93 25.74 12.30
N LEU A 317 -7.44 24.64 11.73
CA LEU A 317 -7.44 24.39 10.28
C LEU A 317 -8.65 25.02 9.58
N ASN A 318 -9.56 25.71 10.30
CA ASN A 318 -10.84 26.20 9.79
C ASN A 318 -11.70 25.11 9.12
N LEU A 319 -11.66 23.89 9.67
CA LEU A 319 -12.45 22.75 9.23
C LEU A 319 -13.70 22.57 10.11
N PRO A 320 -14.77 21.91 9.61
CA PRO A 320 -15.93 21.58 10.43
C PRO A 320 -15.54 20.78 11.66
N ALA A 321 -16.19 21.07 12.79
CA ALA A 321 -15.98 20.31 14.02
C ALA A 321 -16.39 18.85 13.82
N PRO A 322 -15.51 17.88 14.12
CA PRO A 322 -15.79 16.47 13.89
C PRO A 322 -16.79 15.92 14.89
N THR A 323 -17.61 14.96 14.45
CA THR A 323 -18.59 14.30 15.33
C THR A 323 -17.96 13.14 16.12
N LEU A 324 -16.91 12.54 15.55
CA LEU A 324 -16.20 11.35 16.02
C LEU A 324 -17.13 10.12 16.19
N GLN A 325 -18.28 10.11 15.50
CA GLN A 325 -19.25 9.02 15.53
C GLN A 325 -18.94 7.92 14.51
N PRO A 326 -18.67 8.21 13.22
CA PRO A 326 -18.25 7.19 12.27
C PRO A 326 -16.85 6.69 12.60
N ASP A 327 -16.61 5.40 12.39
CA ASP A 327 -15.29 4.81 12.57
C ASP A 327 -14.23 5.45 11.66
N THR A 328 -14.57 5.60 10.39
CA THR A 328 -13.73 6.30 9.40
C THR A 328 -13.32 7.69 9.86
N GLU A 329 -14.24 8.47 10.45
CA GLU A 329 -13.94 9.81 10.95
C GLU A 329 -12.94 9.74 12.12
N ARG A 330 -13.13 8.81 13.07
CA ARG A 330 -12.17 8.61 14.17
C ARG A 330 -10.78 8.23 13.66
N VAL A 331 -10.69 7.30 12.71
CA VAL A 331 -9.39 6.86 12.14
C VAL A 331 -8.71 8.02 11.42
N LEU A 332 -9.46 8.75 10.58
CA LEU A 332 -8.93 9.89 9.82
C LEU A 332 -8.38 10.97 10.74
N TRP A 333 -9.13 11.39 11.76
CA TRP A 333 -8.68 12.43 12.68
C TRP A 333 -7.54 11.97 13.59
N THR A 334 -7.58 10.72 14.05
CA THR A 334 -6.50 10.14 14.87
C THR A 334 -5.20 10.11 14.06
N THR A 335 -5.25 9.59 12.84
CA THR A 335 -4.06 9.46 11.97
C THR A 335 -3.55 10.82 11.51
N LEU A 336 -4.43 11.77 11.16
CA LEU A 336 -4.06 13.14 10.83
C LEU A 336 -3.30 13.81 12.00
N THR A 337 -3.83 13.70 13.21
CA THR A 337 -3.23 14.30 14.42
C THR A 337 -1.85 13.71 14.69
N LEU A 338 -1.69 12.39 14.56
CA LEU A 338 -0.42 11.68 14.70
C LEU A 338 0.61 12.11 13.65
N ILE A 339 0.21 12.30 12.38
CA ILE A 339 1.12 12.71 11.30
C ILE A 339 1.61 14.13 11.50
N LEU A 340 0.70 15.07 11.79
CA LEU A 340 1.08 16.48 11.97
C LEU A 340 2.04 16.64 13.17
N ASP A 341 1.84 15.85 14.24
CA ASP A 341 2.80 15.76 15.34
C ASP A 341 4.15 15.21 14.88
N HIS A 342 4.13 14.09 14.16
CA HIS A 342 5.34 13.39 13.71
C HIS A 342 6.20 14.27 12.80
N LEU A 343 5.56 15.04 11.91
CA LEU A 343 6.20 15.97 11.00
C LEU A 343 6.61 17.29 11.69
N GLY A 344 6.12 17.56 12.90
CA GLY A 344 6.33 18.82 13.59
C GLY A 344 5.55 20.00 13.01
N ALA A 345 4.47 19.72 12.27
CA ALA A 345 3.61 20.72 11.62
C ALA A 345 2.58 21.34 12.56
N THR A 346 2.33 20.72 13.71
CA THR A 346 1.53 21.30 14.80
C THR A 346 2.33 21.25 16.10
N ARG A 347 2.28 22.33 16.89
CA ARG A 347 2.87 22.33 18.22
C ARG A 347 1.88 21.69 19.19
N ARG A 348 2.30 20.66 19.93
CA ARG A 348 1.54 20.23 21.11
C ARG A 348 1.50 21.40 22.10
N PRO A 349 0.32 21.82 22.59
CA PRO A 349 0.28 22.67 23.77
C PRO A 349 0.98 21.92 24.91
N VAL A 350 1.92 22.60 25.57
CA VAL A 350 2.73 22.08 26.69
C VAL A 350 1.85 21.83 27.90
#